data_AF-A0A224XSU8-F1
#
_entry.id   AF-A0A224XSU8-F1
#
_cell.length_a   1.000
_cell.length_b   1.000
_cell.length_c   1.000
_cell.angle_alpha   90.00
_cell.angle_beta   90.00
_cell.angle_gamma   90.00
#
_symmetry.space_group_name_H-M   'P 1'
#
loop_
_entity.id
_entity.type
_entity.pdbx_description
1 polymer ?
#
loop_
_entity_poly.entity_id
_entity_poly.type
_entity_poly.pdbx_seq_one_letter_code
_entity_poly.pdbx_strand_id
1 'polypeptide(L)'
;RLTNMITTKFISAMILMACLIVFASSANTDVTKKNKVCMCTREYDPVCASNGVTYSNKCIFECHNENKDLKIVHRGRCHITNLELVESTCTRKCNHLSRPVCGTDNVTYQNPCMFKCAQQVNPGLKVKHQGAC
;
A
#
# COMPACT_ATOMS: atom_id res chain seq x y z
N ARG A 1 36.23 48.85 -12.77
CA ARG A 1 35.79 47.75 -13.67
C ARG A 1 36.48 46.42 -13.33
N LEU A 2 37.79 46.40 -13.08
CA LEU A 2 38.54 45.18 -12.76
C LEU A 2 38.17 44.55 -11.41
N THR A 3 37.99 45.36 -10.35
CA THR A 3 37.58 44.92 -9.01
C THR A 3 36.20 44.25 -9.00
N ASN A 4 35.22 44.81 -9.70
CA ASN A 4 33.88 44.21 -9.81
C ASN A 4 33.92 42.83 -10.48
N MET A 5 34.69 42.69 -11.59
CA MET A 5 34.83 41.42 -12.30
C MET A 5 35.52 40.34 -11.44
N ILE A 6 36.46 40.73 -10.59
CA ILE A 6 37.12 39.82 -9.63
C ILE A 6 36.12 39.40 -8.55
N THR A 7 35.38 40.35 -7.95
CA THR A 7 34.38 40.04 -6.92
C THR A 7 33.25 39.14 -7.44
N THR A 8 32.76 39.34 -8.68
CA THR A 8 31.69 38.49 -9.24
C THR A 8 32.19 37.07 -9.49
N LYS A 9 33.44 36.88 -9.93
CA LYS A 9 34.04 35.55 -10.11
C LYS A 9 34.23 34.80 -8.78
N PHE A 10 34.62 35.50 -7.72
CA PHE A 10 34.71 34.91 -6.38
C PHE A 10 33.34 34.50 -5.84
N ILE A 11 32.32 35.34 -6.01
CA ILE A 11 30.95 35.04 -5.56
C ILE A 11 30.38 33.84 -6.34
N SER A 12 30.57 33.77 -7.66
CA SER A 12 30.11 32.61 -8.46
C SER A 12 30.82 31.31 -8.07
N ALA A 13 32.11 31.37 -7.75
CA ALA A 13 32.87 30.19 -7.31
C ALA A 13 32.41 29.69 -5.95
N MET A 14 32.09 30.60 -5.01
CA MET A 14 31.55 30.24 -3.69
C MET A 14 30.16 29.60 -3.80
N ILE A 15 29.30 30.11 -4.69
CA ILE A 15 27.97 29.53 -4.94
C ILE A 15 28.09 28.13 -5.54
N LEU A 16 28.96 27.93 -6.53
CA LEU A 16 29.18 26.62 -7.14
C LEU A 16 29.72 25.60 -6.13
N MET A 17 30.67 26.01 -5.29
CA MET A 17 31.27 25.13 -4.29
C MET A 17 30.25 24.75 -3.20
N ALA A 18 29.42 25.70 -2.76
CA ALA A 18 28.30 25.43 -1.86
C ALA A 18 27.26 24.48 -2.49
N CYS A 19 26.91 24.66 -3.77
CA CYS A 19 26.00 23.75 -4.48
C CYS A 19 26.54 22.33 -4.54
N LEU A 20 27.83 22.15 -4.85
CA LEU A 20 28.47 20.83 -4.88
C LEU A 20 28.42 20.12 -3.53
N ILE A 21 28.59 20.85 -2.43
CA ILE A 21 28.46 20.31 -1.07
C ILE A 21 27.01 19.86 -0.80
N VAL A 22 26.01 20.65 -1.22
CA VAL A 22 24.59 20.29 -1.08
C VAL A 22 24.27 19.01 -1.86
N PHE A 23 24.74 18.88 -3.11
CA PHE A 23 24.54 17.66 -3.90
C PHE A 23 25.28 16.45 -3.33
N ALA A 24 26.47 16.63 -2.74
CA ALA A 24 27.20 15.55 -2.08
C ALA A 24 26.50 15.06 -0.80
N SER A 25 25.76 15.94 -0.11
CA SER A 25 25.06 15.61 1.14
C SER A 25 23.77 14.80 0.98
N SER A 26 23.22 14.67 -0.24
CA SER A 26 21.97 13.90 -0.49
C SER A 26 22.16 12.38 -0.68
N ALA A 27 23.36 11.84 -0.41
CA ALA A 27 23.68 10.43 -0.70
C ALA A 27 23.51 9.43 0.46
N ASN A 28 22.94 9.82 1.60
CA ASN A 28 22.79 8.92 2.75
C ASN A 28 21.32 8.69 3.13
N THR A 29 20.65 7.79 2.42
CA THR A 29 19.44 7.13 2.94
C THR A 29 19.88 5.91 3.75
N ASP A 30 20.17 6.10 5.02
CA ASP A 30 20.35 4.99 5.95
C ASP A 30 19.00 4.30 6.19
N VAL A 31 18.72 3.27 5.39
CA VAL A 31 17.62 2.33 5.64
C VAL A 31 18.14 1.28 6.62
N THR A 32 18.41 1.69 7.87
CA THR A 32 18.59 0.76 8.98
C THR A 32 17.23 0.15 9.31
N LYS A 33 16.81 -0.86 8.54
CA LYS A 33 15.66 -1.71 8.87
C LYS A 33 16.02 -2.54 10.11
N LYS A 34 15.88 -1.94 11.31
CA LYS A 34 16.00 -2.63 12.60
C LYS A 34 15.07 -3.84 12.58
N ASN A 35 15.64 -5.05 12.61
CA ASN A 35 14.87 -6.28 12.71
C ASN A 35 14.38 -6.40 14.16
N LYS A 36 13.15 -5.94 14.43
CA LYS A 36 12.55 -5.97 15.76
C LYS A 36 12.12 -7.41 16.11
N VAL A 37 12.59 -7.91 17.25
CA VAL A 37 12.17 -9.20 17.80
C VAL A 37 10.90 -9.03 18.64
N CYS A 38 9.83 -9.75 18.29
CA CYS A 38 8.55 -9.73 19.01
C CYS A 38 8.38 -11.01 19.83
N MET A 39 8.27 -10.89 21.16
CA MET A 39 7.96 -12.01 22.05
C MET A 39 6.45 -12.27 22.06
N CYS A 40 5.94 -12.93 21.02
CA CYS A 40 4.54 -13.26 20.85
C CYS A 40 4.36 -14.76 20.61
N THR A 41 3.18 -15.28 20.95
CA THR A 41 2.78 -16.63 20.53
C THR A 41 2.65 -16.69 19.01
N ARG A 42 2.74 -17.91 18.46
CA ARG A 42 2.51 -18.20 17.03
C ARG A 42 1.03 -18.45 16.71
N GLU A 43 0.13 -18.10 17.63
CA GLU A 43 -1.31 -18.19 17.41
C GLU A 43 -1.71 -17.24 16.27
N TYR A 44 -2.59 -17.72 15.41
CA TYR A 44 -3.06 -16.98 14.26
C TYR A 44 -4.49 -16.47 14.51
N ASP A 45 -4.58 -15.22 14.98
CA ASP A 45 -5.83 -14.46 15.20
C ASP A 45 -5.67 -13.07 14.55
N PRO A 46 -5.75 -12.98 13.21
CA PRO A 46 -5.26 -11.83 12.47
C PRO A 46 -6.05 -10.56 12.76
N VAL A 47 -5.37 -9.41 12.65
CA VAL A 47 -5.98 -8.08 12.77
C VAL A 47 -5.56 -7.18 11.60
N CYS A 48 -6.48 -6.33 11.16
CA CYS A 48 -6.22 -5.32 10.14
C CYS A 48 -5.90 -3.98 10.80
N ALA A 49 -4.73 -3.42 10.49
CA ALA A 49 -4.33 -2.11 10.98
C ALA A 49 -4.72 -0.97 10.03
N SER A 50 -4.70 0.26 10.53
CA SER A 50 -5.07 1.48 9.80
C SER A 50 -4.16 1.81 8.61
N ASN A 51 -3.01 1.16 8.50
CA ASN A 51 -2.11 1.22 7.34
C ASN A 51 -2.40 0.15 6.28
N GLY A 52 -3.48 -0.63 6.43
CA GLY A 52 -3.83 -1.71 5.50
C GLY A 52 -2.97 -2.98 5.65
N VAL A 53 -2.11 -3.06 6.67
CA VAL A 53 -1.27 -4.24 6.93
C VAL A 53 -2.01 -5.22 7.84
N THR A 54 -1.97 -6.49 7.46
CA THR A 54 -2.43 -7.60 8.30
C THR A 54 -1.33 -8.00 9.27
N TYR A 55 -1.63 -8.00 10.55
CA TYR A 55 -0.78 -8.59 11.58
C TYR A 55 -1.33 -9.95 11.98
N SER A 56 -0.46 -10.95 12.15
CA SER A 56 -0.85 -12.35 12.40
C SER A 56 -1.61 -12.56 13.71
N ASN A 57 -1.37 -11.68 14.68
CA ASN A 57 -2.16 -11.54 15.89
C ASN A 57 -2.01 -10.15 16.51
N LYS A 58 -2.84 -9.86 17.50
CA LYS A 58 -2.82 -8.59 18.25
C LYS A 58 -1.46 -8.32 18.90
N CYS A 59 -0.77 -9.34 19.43
CA CYS A 59 0.55 -9.15 20.04
C CYS A 59 1.58 -8.65 19.02
N ILE A 60 1.60 -9.23 17.81
CA ILE A 60 2.50 -8.81 16.74
C ILE A 60 2.15 -7.40 16.27
N PHE A 61 0.87 -7.03 16.18
CA PHE A 61 0.46 -5.64 15.93
C PHE A 61 1.01 -4.68 16.98
N GLU A 62 0.78 -4.96 18.27
CA GLU A 62 1.23 -4.09 19.37
C GLU A 62 2.75 -3.99 19.44
N CYS A 63 3.45 -5.08 19.11
CA CYS A 63 4.89 -5.09 18.99
C CYS A 63 5.37 -4.15 17.88
N HIS A 64 4.80 -4.20 16.68
CA HIS A 64 5.24 -3.31 15.60
C HIS A 64 4.72 -1.87 15.71
N ASN A 65 3.66 -1.64 16.50
CA ASN A 65 3.03 -0.34 16.72
C ASN A 65 3.58 0.35 17.99
N GLU A 66 4.88 0.65 18.00
CA GLU A 66 5.55 1.30 19.14
C GLU A 66 5.02 2.71 19.39
N ASN A 67 4.90 3.50 18.33
CA ASN A 67 4.46 4.90 18.39
C ASN A 67 2.95 5.05 18.62
N LYS A 68 2.21 3.93 18.65
CA LYS A 68 0.74 3.88 18.83
C LYS A 68 -0.01 4.76 17.82
N ASP A 69 0.57 4.98 16.65
CA ASP A 69 0.02 5.73 15.53
C ASP A 69 -0.92 4.86 14.68
N LEU A 70 -0.72 3.54 14.70
CA LEU A 70 -1.63 2.60 14.06
C LEU A 70 -2.79 2.22 14.98
N LYS A 71 -3.97 2.01 14.38
CA LYS A 71 -5.15 1.49 15.05
C LYS A 71 -5.57 0.18 14.40
N ILE A 72 -6.12 -0.75 15.19
CA ILE A 72 -6.84 -1.90 14.62
C ILE A 72 -8.15 -1.36 14.05
N VAL A 73 -8.34 -1.53 12.74
CA VAL A 73 -9.57 -1.15 12.04
C VAL A 73 -10.64 -2.22 12.27
N HIS A 74 -10.27 -3.49 12.11
CA HIS A 74 -11.16 -4.63 12.36
C HIS A 74 -10.37 -5.91 12.66
N ARG A 75 -11.04 -6.89 13.27
CA ARG A 75 -10.53 -8.27 13.40
C ARG A 75 -10.53 -8.96 12.03
N GLY A 76 -9.66 -9.94 11.84
CA GLY A 76 -9.41 -10.58 10.56
C GLY A 76 -8.26 -9.91 9.78
N ARG A 77 -7.84 -10.54 8.69
CA ARG A 77 -6.86 -9.96 7.76
C ARG A 77 -7.41 -8.70 7.12
N CYS A 78 -6.56 -7.75 6.77
CA CYS A 78 -6.96 -6.68 5.85
C CYS A 78 -7.43 -7.28 4.53
N HIS A 79 -8.37 -6.60 3.90
CA HIS A 79 -8.81 -6.97 2.56
C HIS A 79 -7.63 -6.79 1.60
N ILE A 80 -6.99 -7.89 1.21
CA ILE A 80 -6.02 -7.92 0.12
C ILE A 80 -6.82 -7.62 -1.15
N THR A 81 -6.32 -6.72 -1.97
CA THR A 81 -6.99 -6.20 -3.18
C THR A 81 -7.66 -7.31 -4.00
N ASN A 82 -9.00 -7.24 -4.03
CA ASN A 82 -10.03 -7.79 -4.92
C ASN A 82 -9.95 -9.20 -5.57
N LEU A 83 -8.84 -9.94 -5.59
CA LEU A 83 -8.81 -11.24 -6.29
C LEU A 83 -9.09 -12.43 -5.36
N GLU A 84 -8.49 -12.45 -4.17
CA GLU A 84 -8.51 -13.64 -3.30
C GLU A 84 -9.77 -13.75 -2.42
N LEU A 85 -10.44 -12.62 -2.16
CA LEU A 85 -11.66 -12.55 -1.34
C LEU A 85 -12.94 -12.88 -2.10
N VAL A 86 -13.01 -12.51 -3.38
CA VAL A 86 -14.15 -12.83 -4.24
C VAL A 86 -14.20 -14.33 -4.47
N GLU A 87 -13.06 -14.98 -4.66
CA GLU A 87 -13.01 -16.41 -4.94
C GLU A 87 -13.42 -17.28 -3.74
N SER A 88 -13.08 -16.93 -2.50
CA SER A 88 -13.46 -17.73 -1.33
C SER A 88 -14.91 -17.53 -0.87
N THR A 89 -15.48 -16.34 -1.05
CA THR A 89 -16.84 -16.00 -0.58
C THR A 89 -17.92 -16.23 -1.66
N CYS A 90 -17.58 -15.96 -2.93
CA CYS A 90 -18.56 -15.96 -4.03
C CYS A 90 -18.65 -17.29 -4.77
N THR A 91 -17.57 -18.07 -4.82
CA THR A 91 -17.53 -19.36 -5.55
C THR A 91 -18.54 -20.37 -5.00
N ARG A 92 -18.86 -20.35 -3.69
CA ARG A 92 -19.88 -21.25 -3.12
C ARG A 92 -21.32 -20.89 -3.44
N LYS A 93 -21.60 -19.63 -3.82
CA LYS A 93 -22.97 -19.13 -4.05
C LYS A 93 -23.31 -18.96 -5.53
N CYS A 94 -22.29 -18.88 -6.39
CA CYS A 94 -22.46 -18.65 -7.81
C CYS A 94 -22.23 -19.94 -8.60
N ASN A 95 -23.02 -20.12 -9.67
CA ASN A 95 -22.75 -21.17 -10.65
C ASN A 95 -21.52 -20.79 -11.49
N HIS A 96 -20.90 -21.78 -12.13
CA HIS A 96 -19.74 -21.58 -13.02
C HIS A 96 -20.13 -21.17 -14.45
N LEU A 97 -21.34 -20.63 -14.65
CA LEU A 97 -21.75 -20.15 -15.96
C LEU A 97 -20.85 -18.96 -16.33
N SER A 98 -20.11 -19.04 -17.43
CA SER A 98 -19.22 -17.96 -17.87
C SER A 98 -20.00 -16.91 -18.65
N ARG A 99 -20.08 -15.70 -18.10
CA ARG A 99 -20.70 -14.54 -18.75
C ARG A 99 -20.01 -13.26 -18.26
N PRO A 100 -18.79 -12.97 -18.74
CA PRO A 100 -17.89 -12.05 -18.06
C PRO A 100 -18.41 -10.61 -18.01
N VAL A 101 -18.02 -9.90 -16.96
CA VAL A 101 -18.37 -8.49 -16.72
C VAL A 101 -17.10 -7.74 -16.25
N CYS A 102 -16.83 -6.58 -16.84
CA CYS A 102 -15.71 -5.72 -16.45
C CYS A 102 -16.19 -4.71 -15.40
N GLY A 103 -15.55 -4.70 -14.23
CA GLY A 103 -15.83 -3.76 -13.14
C GLY A 103 -15.13 -2.40 -13.33
N THR A 104 -15.59 -1.39 -12.58
CA THR A 104 -14.92 -0.08 -12.49
C THR A 104 -13.55 -0.13 -11.83
N ASP A 105 -13.22 -1.24 -11.18
CA ASP A 105 -11.90 -1.56 -10.63
C ASP A 105 -10.97 -2.25 -11.64
N ASN A 106 -11.38 -2.34 -12.91
CA ASN A 106 -10.68 -3.05 -13.99
C ASN A 106 -10.46 -4.56 -13.72
N VAL A 107 -11.33 -5.18 -12.92
CA VAL A 107 -11.35 -6.64 -12.72
C VAL A 107 -12.42 -7.28 -13.61
N THR A 108 -12.05 -8.37 -14.27
CA THR A 108 -12.99 -9.24 -15.00
C THR A 108 -13.63 -10.22 -14.04
N TYR A 109 -14.94 -10.11 -13.85
CA TYR A 109 -15.73 -11.06 -13.06
C TYR A 109 -16.26 -12.15 -13.99
N GLN A 110 -16.05 -13.42 -13.63
CA GLN A 110 -16.42 -14.58 -14.47
C GLN A 110 -17.90 -14.56 -14.89
N ASN A 111 -18.77 -14.05 -14.01
CA ASN A 111 -20.17 -13.86 -14.31
C ASN A 111 -20.83 -12.77 -13.45
N PRO A 112 -22.08 -12.37 -13.76
CA PRO A 112 -22.78 -11.34 -13.00
C PRO A 112 -23.07 -11.72 -11.55
N CYS A 113 -23.14 -13.02 -11.23
CA CYS A 113 -23.28 -13.44 -9.83
C CYS A 113 -22.00 -13.11 -9.06
N MET A 114 -20.82 -13.42 -9.62
CA MET A 114 -19.52 -13.07 -9.05
C MET A 114 -19.39 -11.54 -8.89
N PHE A 115 -19.80 -10.77 -9.90
CA PHE A 115 -19.84 -9.30 -9.82
C PHE A 115 -20.75 -8.80 -8.68
N LYS A 116 -22.00 -9.27 -8.60
CA LYS A 116 -22.93 -8.89 -7.53
C LYS A 116 -22.45 -9.29 -6.14
N CYS A 117 -21.80 -10.45 -6.03
CA CYS A 117 -21.21 -10.88 -4.77
C CYS A 117 -20.05 -9.97 -4.37
N ALA A 118 -19.20 -9.58 -5.32
CA ALA A 118 -18.15 -8.60 -5.07
C ALA A 118 -18.72 -7.23 -4.63
N GLN A 119 -19.92 -6.83 -5.10
CA GLN A 119 -20.60 -5.63 -4.60
C GLN A 119 -21.02 -5.73 -3.12
N GLN A 120 -21.18 -6.93 -2.55
CA GLN A 120 -21.44 -7.10 -1.11
C GLN A 120 -20.22 -6.73 -0.26
N VAL A 121 -19.02 -6.90 -0.83
CA VAL A 121 -17.74 -6.54 -0.19
C VAL A 121 -17.34 -5.10 -0.55
N ASN A 122 -17.62 -4.67 -1.78
CA ASN A 122 -17.37 -3.33 -2.28
C ASN A 122 -18.66 -2.70 -2.85
N PRO A 123 -19.51 -2.07 -2.02
CA PRO A 123 -20.76 -1.46 -2.47
C PRO A 123 -20.61 -0.37 -3.54
N GLY A 124 -19.41 0.22 -3.66
CA GLY A 124 -19.10 1.23 -4.68
C GLY A 124 -18.74 0.66 -6.05
N LEU A 125 -18.56 -0.66 -6.17
CA LEU A 125 -18.23 -1.33 -7.41
C LEU A 125 -19.38 -1.23 -8.41
N LYS A 126 -19.09 -0.72 -9.61
CA LYS A 126 -20.05 -0.60 -10.72
C LYS A 126 -19.56 -1.37 -11.94
N VAL A 127 -20.48 -1.69 -12.84
CA VAL A 127 -20.13 -2.28 -14.13
C VAL A 127 -19.53 -1.18 -15.01
N LYS A 128 -18.34 -1.43 -15.55
CA LYS A 128 -17.72 -0.59 -16.56
C LYS A 128 -18.27 -0.94 -17.95
N HIS A 129 -18.22 -2.22 -18.32
CA HIS A 129 -18.89 -2.75 -19.52
C HIS A 129 -19.12 -4.27 -19.39
N GLN A 130 -19.94 -4.82 -20.30
CA GLN A 130 -20.09 -6.27 -20.44
C GLN A 130 -18.86 -6.87 -21.12
N GLY A 131 -18.55 -8.14 -20.84
CA GLY A 131 -17.34 -8.80 -21.32
C GLY A 131 -16.17 -8.66 -20.35
N ALA A 132 -15.04 -9.28 -20.69
CA ALA A 132 -13.80 -9.10 -19.95
C ALA A 132 -13.28 -7.66 -20.13
N CYS A 133 -12.65 -7.10 -19.10
CA CYS A 133 -11.62 -6.11 -19.29
C CYS A 133 -10.47 -6.77 -20.08
#